data_AF-A0A6G3WM58-F1
#
_entry.id   AF-A0A6G3WM58-F1
#
_cell.length_a   1.000
_cell.length_b   1.000
_cell.length_c   1.000
_cell.angle_alpha   90.00
_cell.angle_beta   90.00
_cell.angle_gamma   90.00
#
_symmetry.space_group_name_H-M   'P 1'
#
loop_
_entity.id
_entity.type
_entity.pdbx_description
1 polymer ?
#
loop_
_entity_poly.entity_id
_entity_poly.type
_entity_poly.pdbx_seq_one_letter_code
_entity_poly.pdbx_strand_id
1 'polypeptide(L)'
;IKDLTGSPLAVGAMGAVELVPLVVFGLYGGALADSVDRRRVILLTEAGLGVLAAILLVNALLPEPLLWPLYVVAGGVSALAGLQRPALDSLMARIVPHEQQTAAAALNSLRWQIGAIAGPALAGLVVAYAGHGTAYGVTVCTFAA
;
A
#
# COMPACT_ATOMS: atom_id res chain seq x y z
N ILE A 1 16.73 2.06 2.82
CA ILE A 1 17.17 1.47 4.11
C ILE A 1 18.56 0.85 4.01
N LYS A 2 18.79 -0.10 3.10
CA LYS A 2 20.14 -0.68 2.91
C LYS A 2 21.20 0.39 2.63
N ASP A 3 20.87 1.35 1.76
CA ASP A 3 21.78 2.46 1.41
C ASP A 3 21.96 3.50 2.54
N LEU A 4 21.00 3.60 3.47
CA LEU A 4 21.03 4.55 4.59
C LEU A 4 21.64 3.97 5.87
N THR A 5 21.55 2.65 6.08
CA THR A 5 21.90 2.02 7.37
C THR A 5 23.04 1.00 7.26
N GLY A 6 23.37 0.51 6.05
CA GLY A 6 24.41 -0.51 5.82
C GLY A 6 24.19 -1.87 6.50
N SER A 7 23.13 -2.00 7.31
CA SER A 7 22.92 -3.13 8.21
C SER A 7 21.76 -4.03 7.74
N PRO A 8 21.98 -5.34 7.53
CA PRO A 8 20.94 -6.32 7.24
C PRO A 8 19.85 -6.39 8.31
N LEU A 9 20.20 -6.09 9.57
CA LEU A 9 19.28 -6.09 10.70
C LEU A 9 18.19 -5.01 10.57
N ALA A 10 18.53 -3.84 10.03
CA ALA A 10 17.56 -2.76 9.83
C ALA A 10 16.51 -3.10 8.76
N VAL A 11 16.90 -3.88 7.74
CA VAL A 11 15.99 -4.42 6.72
C VAL A 11 15.11 -5.51 7.31
N GLY A 12 15.67 -6.41 8.14
CA GLY A 12 14.89 -7.43 8.86
C GLY A 12 13.86 -6.84 9.82
N ALA A 13 14.22 -5.77 10.53
CA ALA A 13 13.30 -5.04 11.40
C ALA A 13 12.12 -4.42 10.63
N MET A 14 12.33 -3.98 9.38
CA MET A 14 11.25 -3.46 8.53
C MET A 14 10.21 -4.54 8.24
N GLY A 15 10.66 -5.76 7.89
CA GLY A 15 9.76 -6.89 7.67
C GLY A 15 8.95 -7.24 8.92
N ALA A 16 9.55 -7.16 10.11
CA ALA A 16 8.83 -7.36 11.37
C ALA A 16 7.76 -6.27 11.60
N VAL A 17 8.09 -5.00 11.31
CA VAL A 17 7.17 -3.85 11.44
C VAL A 17 6.04 -3.90 10.40
N GLU A 18 6.25 -4.52 9.23
CA GLU A 18 5.16 -4.74 8.26
C GLU A 18 4.24 -5.90 8.68
N LEU A 19 4.82 -6.98 9.21
CA LEU A 19 4.08 -8.18 9.60
C LEU A 19 3.15 -7.94 10.80
N VAL A 20 3.59 -7.21 11.83
CA VAL A 20 2.79 -6.96 13.03
C VAL A 20 1.43 -6.31 12.72
N PRO A 21 1.36 -5.14 12.06
CA PRO A 21 0.10 -4.51 11.68
C PRO A 21 -0.66 -5.35 10.67
N LEU A 22 0.01 -6.04 9.73
CA LEU A 22 -0.69 -6.91 8.79
C LEU A 22 -1.40 -8.07 9.49
N VAL A 23 -0.82 -8.66 10.53
CA VAL A 23 -1.46 -9.73 11.31
C VAL A 23 -2.57 -9.16 12.19
N VAL A 24 -2.31 -8.05 12.91
CA VAL A 24 -3.29 -7.44 13.82
C VAL A 24 -4.50 -6.93 13.04
N PHE A 25 -4.28 -6.10 12.02
CA PHE A 25 -5.35 -5.56 11.19
C PHE A 25 -5.87 -6.56 10.16
N GLY A 26 -5.14 -7.61 9.82
CA GLY A 26 -5.68 -8.73 9.04
C GLY A 26 -6.70 -9.55 9.83
N LEU A 27 -6.42 -9.85 11.10
CA LEU A 27 -7.37 -10.55 11.98
C LEU A 27 -8.57 -9.67 12.36
N TYR A 28 -8.32 -8.44 12.80
CA TYR A 28 -9.38 -7.55 13.29
C TYR A 28 -10.04 -6.71 12.21
N GLY A 29 -9.36 -6.44 11.10
CA GLY A 29 -9.85 -5.58 10.03
C GLY A 29 -11.03 -6.18 9.28
N GLY A 30 -11.16 -7.52 9.23
CA GLY A 30 -12.37 -8.15 8.70
C GLY A 30 -13.62 -7.83 9.52
N ALA A 31 -13.55 -8.00 10.85
CA ALA A 31 -14.66 -7.68 11.74
C ALA A 31 -14.97 -6.17 11.80
N LEU A 32 -13.93 -5.33 11.74
CA LEU A 32 -14.09 -3.88 11.67
C LEU A 32 -14.68 -3.42 10.32
N ALA A 33 -14.29 -4.07 9.21
CA ALA A 33 -14.81 -3.76 7.87
C ALA A 33 -16.25 -4.25 7.67
N ASP A 34 -16.70 -5.25 8.43
CA ASP A 34 -18.09 -5.72 8.40
C ASP A 34 -19.05 -4.87 9.25
N SER A 35 -18.53 -4.13 10.23
CA SER A 35 -19.35 -3.25 11.10
C SER A 35 -19.47 -1.81 10.58
N VAL A 36 -18.61 -1.40 9.65
CA VAL A 36 -18.57 -0.04 9.09
C VAL A 36 -18.96 -0.07 7.60
N ASP A 37 -19.54 1.01 7.10
CA ASP A 37 -19.82 1.16 5.66
C ASP A 37 -18.55 0.91 4.82
N ARG A 38 -18.51 -0.19 4.09
CA ARG A 38 -17.36 -0.63 3.28
C ARG A 38 -16.86 0.43 2.30
N ARG A 39 -17.79 1.22 1.73
CA ARG A 39 -17.45 2.36 0.86
C ARG A 39 -16.69 3.45 1.61
N ARG A 40 -17.06 3.74 2.86
CA ARG A 40 -16.33 4.70 3.70
C ARG A 40 -14.97 4.14 4.11
N VAL A 41 -14.89 2.85 4.44
CA VAL A 41 -13.62 2.19 4.76
C VAL A 41 -12.63 2.32 3.61
N ILE A 42 -13.05 2.01 2.37
CA ILE A 42 -12.18 2.12 1.19
C ILE A 42 -11.74 3.56 0.93
N LEU A 43 -12.65 4.53 1.04
CA LEU A 43 -12.29 5.94 0.85
C LEU A 43 -11.31 6.44 1.91
N LEU A 44 -11.51 6.03 3.18
CA LEU A 44 -10.61 6.38 4.28
C LEU A 44 -9.24 5.71 4.14
N THR A 45 -9.19 4.44 3.70
CA THR A 45 -7.91 3.75 3.50
C THR A 45 -7.15 4.32 2.30
N GLU A 46 -7.82 4.63 1.18
CA GLU A 46 -7.22 5.33 0.04
C GLU A 46 -6.68 6.71 0.45
N ALA A 47 -7.47 7.50 1.17
CA ALA A 47 -7.01 8.79 1.68
C ALA A 47 -5.79 8.63 2.62
N GLY A 48 -5.81 7.62 3.49
CA GLY A 48 -4.68 7.29 4.37
C GLY A 48 -3.42 6.91 3.59
N LEU A 49 -3.54 6.08 2.56
CA LEU A 49 -2.42 5.70 1.69
C LEU A 49 -1.84 6.92 0.96
N GLY A 50 -2.69 7.83 0.48
CA GLY A 50 -2.27 9.10 -0.10
C GLY A 50 -1.50 10.00 0.88
N VAL A 51 -1.97 10.10 2.13
CA VAL A 51 -1.25 10.84 3.20
C VAL A 51 0.11 10.20 3.50
N LEU A 52 0.18 8.88 3.60
CA LEU A 52 1.45 8.16 3.82
C LEU A 52 2.42 8.36 2.64
N ALA A 53 1.92 8.37 1.41
CA ALA A 53 2.72 8.70 0.23
C ALA A 53 3.25 10.14 0.27
N ALA A 54 2.44 11.10 0.72
CA ALA A 54 2.87 12.48 0.91
C ALA A 54 3.95 12.61 2.00
N ILE A 55 3.86 11.85 3.09
CA ILE A 55 4.89 11.79 4.14
C ILE A 55 6.21 11.28 3.56
N LEU A 56 6.18 10.25 2.70
CA LEU A 56 7.38 9.75 2.01
C LEU A 56 7.96 10.79 1.05
N LEU A 57 7.11 11.49 0.29
CA LEU A 57 7.55 12.56 -0.60
C LEU A 57 8.26 13.67 0.16
N VAL A 58 7.67 14.17 1.25
CA VAL A 58 8.28 15.19 2.10
C VAL A 58 9.62 14.68 2.63
N ASN A 59 9.67 13.45 3.18
CA ASN A 59 10.91 12.86 3.68
C ASN A 59 12.01 12.73 2.61
N ALA A 60 11.64 12.48 1.36
CA ALA A 60 12.58 12.37 0.24
C ALA A 60 13.07 13.72 -0.28
N LEU A 61 12.33 14.81 -0.03
CA LEU A 61 12.73 16.18 -0.37
C LEU A 61 13.61 16.83 0.72
N LEU A 62 13.73 16.22 1.90
CA LEU A 62 14.63 16.70 2.94
C LEU A 62 16.11 16.54 2.52
N PRO A 63 17.01 17.45 2.95
CA PRO A 63 18.45 17.35 2.70
C PRO A 63 19.07 16.07 3.29
N GLU A 64 18.56 15.63 4.44
CA GLU A 64 18.92 14.37 5.09
C GLU A 64 17.65 13.53 5.33
N PRO A 65 17.40 12.48 4.53
CA PRO A 65 16.23 11.62 4.69
C PRO A 65 16.27 10.85 6.01
N LEU A 66 15.19 10.93 6.78
CA LEU A 66 15.07 10.22 8.05
C LEU A 66 14.64 8.76 7.82
N LEU A 67 15.12 7.85 8.67
CA LEU A 67 14.80 6.42 8.60
C LEU A 67 13.46 6.08 9.25
N TRP A 68 13.07 6.78 10.31
CA TRP A 68 11.85 6.52 11.07
C TRP A 68 10.55 6.64 10.24
N PRO A 69 10.38 7.58 9.29
CA PRO A 69 9.17 7.68 8.48
C PRO A 69 8.96 6.46 7.59
N LEU A 70 10.03 5.79 7.16
CA LEU A 70 9.94 4.57 6.35
C LEU A 70 9.27 3.44 7.15
N TYR A 71 9.61 3.29 8.43
CA TYR A 71 8.97 2.29 9.30
C TYR A 71 7.51 2.63 9.60
N VAL A 72 7.22 3.90 9.89
CA VAL A 72 5.85 4.37 10.15
C VAL A 72 4.96 4.17 8.93
N VAL A 73 5.46 4.53 7.74
CA VAL A 73 4.72 4.37 6.49
C VAL A 73 4.53 2.90 6.15
N ALA A 74 5.57 2.07 6.28
CA ALA A 74 5.45 0.63 6.04
C ALA A 74 4.39 -0.02 6.95
N GLY A 75 4.43 0.28 8.26
CA GLY A 75 3.42 -0.21 9.20
C GLY A 75 2.01 0.32 8.90
N GLY A 76 1.90 1.60 8.54
CA GLY A 76 0.64 2.22 8.15
C GLY A 76 0.03 1.61 6.89
N VAL A 77 0.83 1.37 5.85
CA VAL A 77 0.39 0.73 4.61
C VAL A 77 -0.10 -0.69 4.91
N SER A 78 0.64 -1.47 5.71
CA SER A 78 0.22 -2.81 6.14
C SER A 78 -1.11 -2.80 6.90
N ALA A 79 -1.31 -1.84 7.80
CA ALA A 79 -2.56 -1.69 8.54
C ALA A 79 -3.74 -1.36 7.61
N LEU A 80 -3.57 -0.38 6.72
CA LEU A 80 -4.61 0.05 5.78
C LEU A 80 -4.93 -1.05 4.76
N ALA A 81 -3.93 -1.78 4.28
CA ALA A 81 -4.11 -2.92 3.37
C ALA A 81 -4.91 -4.06 4.04
N GLY A 82 -4.68 -4.30 5.33
CA GLY A 82 -5.43 -5.29 6.12
C GLY A 82 -6.94 -4.97 6.22
N LEU A 83 -7.30 -3.67 6.25
CA LEU A 83 -8.70 -3.22 6.22
C LEU A 83 -9.29 -3.18 4.80
N GLN A 84 -8.49 -2.77 3.81
CA GLN A 84 -8.97 -2.53 2.46
C GLN A 84 -9.30 -3.82 1.71
N ARG A 85 -8.50 -4.89 1.89
CA ARG A 85 -8.72 -6.19 1.22
C ARG A 85 -10.11 -6.80 1.46
N PRO A 86 -10.56 -7.04 2.70
CA PRO A 86 -11.89 -7.61 2.94
C PRO A 86 -13.03 -6.70 2.48
N ALA A 87 -12.86 -5.38 2.56
CA ALA A 87 -13.84 -4.41 2.06
C ALA A 87 -13.99 -4.48 0.52
N LEU A 88 -12.88 -4.64 -0.22
CA LEU A 88 -12.89 -4.78 -1.68
C LEU A 88 -13.50 -6.11 -2.12
N ASP A 89 -13.08 -7.23 -1.54
CA ASP A 89 -13.57 -8.57 -1.91
C ASP A 89 -15.09 -8.68 -1.70
N SER A 90 -15.59 -8.13 -0.60
CA SER A 90 -17.01 -8.16 -0.27
C SER A 90 -17.87 -7.19 -1.10
N LEU A 91 -17.32 -6.09 -1.60
CA LEU A 91 -18.00 -5.22 -2.57
C LEU A 91 -18.08 -5.89 -3.94
N MET A 92 -16.97 -6.51 -4.38
CA MET A 92 -16.88 -7.16 -5.67
C MET A 92 -17.89 -8.32 -5.79
N ALA A 93 -18.07 -9.10 -4.72
CA ALA A 93 -19.08 -10.15 -4.65
C ALA A 93 -20.54 -9.65 -4.70
N ARG A 94 -20.81 -8.38 -4.34
CA ARG A 94 -22.16 -7.78 -4.39
C ARG A 94 -22.47 -7.08 -5.70
N ILE A 95 -21.47 -6.52 -6.37
CA ILE A 95 -21.65 -5.76 -7.63
C ILE A 95 -21.68 -6.70 -8.84
N VAL A 96 -20.98 -7.83 -8.76
CA VAL A 96 -20.87 -8.79 -9.86
C VAL A 96 -21.95 -9.88 -9.74
N PRO A 97 -22.73 -10.16 -10.80
CA PRO A 97 -23.67 -11.27 -10.84
C PRO A 97 -22.98 -12.60 -10.51
N HIS A 98 -23.66 -13.51 -9.81
CA HIS A 98 -23.05 -14.76 -9.31
C HIS A 98 -22.35 -15.58 -10.41
N GLU A 99 -22.96 -15.62 -11.59
CA GLU A 99 -22.47 -16.30 -12.80
C GLU A 99 -21.14 -15.73 -13.34
N GLN A 100 -20.85 -14.46 -13.04
CA GLN A 100 -19.66 -13.75 -13.52
C GLN A 100 -18.58 -13.60 -12.45
N GLN A 101 -18.79 -14.11 -11.22
CA GLN A 101 -17.83 -13.97 -10.12
C GLN A 101 -16.48 -14.59 -10.46
N THR A 102 -16.46 -15.77 -11.09
CA THR A 102 -15.21 -16.43 -11.52
C THR A 102 -14.46 -15.60 -12.56
N ALA A 103 -15.17 -15.01 -13.54
CA ALA A 103 -14.57 -14.16 -14.56
C ALA A 103 -14.02 -12.86 -13.94
N ALA A 104 -14.77 -12.25 -13.02
CA ALA A 104 -14.32 -11.05 -12.30
C ALA A 104 -13.10 -11.33 -11.41
N ALA A 105 -13.07 -12.48 -10.72
CA ALA A 105 -11.93 -12.90 -9.91
C ALA A 105 -10.68 -13.16 -10.77
N ALA A 106 -10.84 -13.76 -11.95
CA ALA A 106 -9.76 -13.96 -12.91
C ALA A 106 -9.21 -12.62 -13.41
N LEU A 107 -10.09 -11.67 -13.77
CA LEU A 107 -9.68 -10.33 -14.21
C LEU A 107 -8.98 -9.55 -13.09
N ASN A 108 -9.47 -9.67 -11.85
CA ASN A 108 -8.86 -9.04 -10.68
C ASN A 108 -7.46 -9.59 -10.43
N SER A 109 -7.31 -10.92 -10.50
CA SER A 109 -6.03 -11.61 -10.37
C SER A 109 -5.04 -11.19 -11.45
N LEU A 110 -5.50 -11.05 -12.69
CA LEU A 110 -4.67 -10.56 -13.79
C LEU A 110 -4.21 -9.12 -13.54
N ARG A 111 -5.15 -8.24 -13.14
CA ARG A 111 -4.84 -6.84 -12.82
C ARG A 111 -3.81 -6.74 -11.69
N TRP A 112 -3.92 -7.61 -10.68
CA TRP A 112 -2.98 -7.66 -9.56
C TRP A 112 -1.60 -8.16 -10.00
N GLN A 113 -1.53 -9.22 -10.80
CA GLN A 113 -0.26 -9.73 -11.33
C GLN A 113 0.45 -8.70 -12.20
N ILE A 114 -0.28 -8.03 -13.08
CA ILE A 114 0.28 -6.96 -13.91
C ILE A 114 0.80 -5.83 -13.00
N GLY A 115 0.02 -5.39 -12.03
CA GLY A 115 0.44 -4.35 -11.08
C GLY A 115 1.66 -4.73 -10.25
N ALA A 116 1.74 -5.97 -9.78
CA ALA A 116 2.84 -6.48 -8.97
C ALA A 116 4.16 -6.63 -9.75
N ILE A 117 4.09 -6.80 -11.07
CA ILE A 117 5.27 -6.91 -11.94
C ILE A 117 5.62 -5.53 -12.49
N ALA A 118 4.66 -4.86 -13.14
CA ALA A 118 4.87 -3.59 -13.79
C ALA A 118 5.13 -2.45 -12.79
N GLY A 119 4.48 -2.48 -11.62
CA GLY A 119 4.61 -1.45 -10.59
C GLY A 119 6.06 -1.29 -10.11
N PRO A 120 6.69 -2.32 -9.53
CA PRO A 120 8.09 -2.26 -9.09
C PRO A 120 9.07 -2.01 -10.24
N ALA A 121 8.81 -2.56 -11.44
CA ALA A 121 9.66 -2.34 -12.61
C ALA A 121 9.66 -0.87 -13.04
N LEU A 122 8.48 -0.25 -13.16
CA LEU A 122 8.35 1.17 -13.48
C LEU A 122 8.89 2.05 -12.35
N ALA A 123 8.59 1.72 -11.09
CA ALA A 123 9.11 2.46 -9.94
C ALA A 123 10.65 2.44 -9.90
N GLY A 124 11.27 1.28 -10.12
CA GLY A 124 12.72 1.15 -10.20
C GLY A 124 13.33 1.98 -11.33
N LEU A 125 12.67 2.02 -12.50
CA LEU A 125 13.11 2.82 -13.63
C LEU A 125 13.01 4.32 -13.33
N VAL A 126 11.90 4.77 -12.74
CA VAL A 126 11.72 6.18 -12.33
C VAL A 126 12.75 6.58 -11.27
N VAL A 127 13.01 5.73 -10.28
CA VAL A 127 14.03 5.99 -9.25
C VAL A 127 15.43 6.05 -9.87
N ALA A 128 15.75 5.16 -10.81
CA ALA A 128 17.07 5.12 -11.47
C ALA A 128 17.35 6.36 -12.33
N TYR A 129 16.35 6.89 -13.04
CA TYR A 129 16.54 8.01 -13.97
C TYR A 129 16.19 9.39 -13.39
N ALA A 130 15.21 9.48 -12.50
CA ALA A 130 14.67 10.75 -12.00
C ALA A 130 14.83 10.92 -10.47
N GLY A 131 15.22 9.86 -9.75
CA GLY A 131 15.48 9.87 -8.32
C GLY A 131 14.24 9.58 -7.46
N HIS A 132 14.47 9.51 -6.15
CA HIS A 132 13.44 9.13 -5.18
C HIS A 132 12.32 10.17 -5.06
N GLY A 133 12.65 11.47 -5.15
CA GLY A 133 11.68 12.56 -5.01
C GLY A 133 10.60 12.55 -6.11
N THR A 134 10.98 12.33 -7.37
CA THR A 134 10.02 12.24 -8.48
C THR A 134 9.19 10.95 -8.41
N ALA A 135 9.77 9.84 -7.96
CA ALA A 135 9.04 8.58 -7.80
C ALA A 135 7.91 8.71 -6.76
N TYR A 136 8.19 9.30 -5.61
CA TYR A 136 7.17 9.58 -4.61
C TYR A 136 6.19 10.67 -5.08
N GLY A 137 6.65 11.67 -5.84
CA GLY A 137 5.79 12.71 -6.41
C GLY A 137 4.73 12.13 -7.35
N VAL A 138 5.14 11.24 -8.26
CA VAL A 138 4.22 10.50 -9.14
C VAL A 138 3.23 9.68 -8.32
N THR A 139 3.69 9.03 -7.25
CA THR A 139 2.83 8.22 -6.38
C THR A 139 1.76 9.08 -5.72
N VAL A 140 2.12 10.25 -5.18
CA VAL A 140 1.15 11.19 -4.59
C VAL A 140 0.16 11.69 -5.64
N CYS A 141 0.62 12.03 -6.85
CA CYS A 141 -0.26 12.46 -7.94
C CYS A 141 -1.27 11.36 -8.32
N THR A 142 -0.86 10.08 -8.34
CA THR A 142 -1.76 8.96 -8.64
C THR A 142 -2.85 8.80 -7.59
N PHE A 143 -2.56 9.03 -6.30
CA PHE A 143 -3.59 9.01 -5.25
C PHE A 143 -4.49 10.26 -5.25
N ALA A 144 -4.03 11.36 -5.86
CA ALA A 144 -4.78 12.61 -5.96
C ALA A 144 -5.68 12.72 -7.21
N ALA A 145 -5.44 11.89 -8.23
CA ALA A 145 -6.16 11.85 -9.50
C ALA A 145 -7.35 10.88 -9.46
#